data_AF-A0A671Y1I1-F1
#
_entry.id   AF-A0A671Y1I1-F1
#
_cell.length_a   1.000
_cell.length_b   1.000
_cell.length_c   1.000
_cell.angle_alpha   90.00
_cell.angle_beta   90.00
_cell.angle_gamma   90.00
#
_symmetry.space_group_name_H-M   'P 1'
#
loop_
_entity.id
_entity.type
_entity.pdbx_description
1 polymer ?
#
loop_
_entity_poly.entity_id
_entity_poly.type
_entity_poly.pdbx_seq_one_letter_code
_entity_poly.pdbx_strand_id
1 'polypeptide(L)' 'MRTLQERIIIASILLSLICAVQVSSLPLPDDWNGLLQRTKRSLLWRWNSMKPVGASCRDHLECGTKYCRYAPLGNSA' A
#
# COMPACT_ATOMS: atom_id res chain seq x y z
N MET A 1 -24.11 -25.33 -25.49
CA MET A 1 -23.78 -25.23 -24.05
C MET A 1 -22.35 -25.67 -23.71
N ARG A 2 -21.80 -26.73 -24.33
CA ARG A 2 -20.41 -27.19 -24.07
C ARG A 2 -19.33 -26.14 -24.34
N THR A 3 -19.42 -25.45 -25.47
CA THR A 3 -18.49 -24.37 -25.86
C THR A 3 -18.48 -23.18 -24.90
N LEU A 4 -19.60 -22.90 -24.22
CA LEU A 4 -19.71 -21.81 -23.26
C LEU A 4 -19.03 -22.21 -21.93
N GLN A 5 -19.19 -23.46 -21.51
CA GLN A 5 -18.50 -23.99 -20.32
C GLN A 5 -16.98 -24.05 -20.52
N GLU A 6 -16.50 -24.48 -21.68
CA GLU A 6 -15.07 -24.48 -22.01
C GLU A 6 -14.46 -23.08 -21.92
N ARG A 7 -15.15 -22.07 -22.45
CA ARG A 7 -14.69 -20.67 -22.38
C ARG A 7 -14.65 -20.14 -20.94
N ILE A 8 -15.62 -20.51 -20.11
CA ILE A 8 -15.64 -20.14 -18.68
C ILE A 8 -14.45 -20.77 -17.94
N ILE A 9 -14.16 -22.04 -18.20
CA ILE A 9 -13.05 -22.76 -17.57
C ILE A 9 -11.70 -22.15 -17.99
N ILE A 10 -11.53 -21.85 -19.28
CA ILE A 10 -10.31 -21.20 -19.76
C ILE A 10 -10.16 -19.81 -19.14
N ALA A 11 -11.24 -19.02 -19.08
CA ALA A 11 -11.21 -17.70 -18.46
C ALA A 11 -10.87 -17.76 -16.97
N SER A 12 -11.39 -18.74 -16.22
CA SER A 12 -11.09 -18.87 -14.79
C SER A 12 -9.64 -19.28 -14.54
N ILE A 13 -9.08 -20.17 -15.37
CA ILE A 13 -7.66 -20.56 -15.31
C ILE A 13 -6.74 -19.38 -15.66
N LEU A 14 -7.07 -18.61 -16.69
CA LEU A 14 -6.31 -17.42 -17.05
C LEU A 14 -6.34 -16.38 -15.94
N LEU A 15 -7.51 -16.14 -15.34
CA LEU A 15 -7.66 -15.18 -14.26
C LEU A 15 -6.86 -15.59 -13.02
N SER A 16 -6.88 -16.87 -12.64
CA SER A 16 -6.10 -17.38 -11.51
C SER A 16 -4.59 -17.29 -11.76
N LEU A 17 -4.12 -17.58 -12.98
CA LEU A 17 -2.72 -17.37 -13.36
C LEU A 17 -2.32 -15.89 -13.29
N ILE A 18 -3.15 -14.98 -13.81
CA ILE A 18 -2.87 -13.54 -13.76
C ILE A 18 -2.80 -13.06 -12.31
N CYS A 19 -3.73 -13.49 -11.46
CA CYS A 19 -3.70 -13.18 -10.04
C CYS A 19 -2.44 -13.70 -9.35
N ALA A 20 -1.96 -14.90 -9.70
CA ALA A 20 -0.72 -15.46 -9.14
C ALA A 20 0.54 -14.69 -9.62
N VAL A 21 0.58 -14.28 -10.89
CA VAL A 21 1.74 -13.58 -11.48
C VAL A 21 1.79 -12.11 -11.07
N GLN A 22 0.64 -11.46 -10.86
CA GLN A 22 0.56 -10.07 -10.39
C GLN A 22 1.06 -9.87 -8.95
N VAL A 23 1.32 -10.94 -8.19
CA VAL A 23 2.03 -10.87 -6.89
C VAL A 23 3.55 -10.80 -7.06
N SER A 24 4.05 -10.48 -8.25
CA SER A 24 5.40 -9.95 -8.37
C SER A 24 5.40 -8.50 -7.91
N SER A 25 5.44 -8.31 -6.59
CA SER A 25 5.72 -7.02 -5.97
C SER A 25 6.94 -6.42 -6.67
N LEU A 26 6.82 -5.20 -7.20
CA LEU A 26 7.92 -4.43 -7.77
C LEU A 26 9.20 -4.68 -6.96
N PRO A 27 10.34 -5.00 -7.59
CA PRO A 27 11.61 -5.13 -6.89
C PRO A 27 11.90 -3.76 -6.24
N LEU A 28 11.59 -3.68 -4.96
CA LEU A 28 11.76 -2.47 -4.18
C LEU A 28 13.22 -2.45 -3.74
N PRO A 29 13.99 -1.38 -4.04
CA PRO A 29 15.40 -1.31 -3.69
C PRO A 29 15.62 -1.61 -2.21
N ASP A 30 16.63 -2.42 -1.89
CA ASP A 30 16.91 -2.89 -0.52
C ASP A 30 17.33 -1.76 0.45
N ASP A 31 17.61 -0.56 -0.05
CA ASP A 31 18.10 0.58 0.75
C ASP A 31 17.04 1.28 1.63
N TRP A 32 15.77 0.86 1.60
CA TRP A 32 14.68 1.52 2.35
C TRP A 32 14.42 0.88 3.72
N ASN A 33 15.46 0.77 4.56
CA ASN A 33 15.40 0.14 5.89
C ASN A 33 14.30 0.68 6.83
N GLY A 34 13.88 1.94 6.68
CA GLY A 34 12.81 2.54 7.51
C GLY A 34 11.40 2.47 6.90
N LEU A 35 11.29 2.50 5.56
CA LEU A 35 10.01 2.54 4.86
C LEU A 35 9.42 1.14 4.66
N LEU A 36 10.24 0.09 4.60
CA LEU A 36 9.79 -1.30 4.43
C LEU A 36 9.01 -1.82 5.65
N GLN A 37 9.48 -1.54 6.87
CA GLN A 37 8.74 -1.90 8.09
C GLN A 37 7.38 -1.18 8.18
N ARG A 38 7.28 0.06 7.67
CA ARG A 38 6.03 0.82 7.63
C ARG A 38 5.08 0.35 6.52
N THR A 39 5.60 -0.30 5.49
CA THR A 39 4.82 -0.81 4.33
C THR A 39 4.32 -2.25 4.52
N LYS A 40 4.74 -2.95 5.60
CA LYS A 40 4.14 -4.24 6.02
C LYS A 40 2.66 -4.14 6.41
N ARG A 41 2.15 -2.92 6.63
CA ARG A 41 0.73 -2.64 6.82
C ARG A 41 0.10 -2.29 5.47
N SER A 42 -1.09 -2.79 5.19
CA SER A 42 -1.81 -2.45 3.96
C SER A 42 -1.89 -0.94 3.77
N LEU A 43 -1.84 -0.45 2.52
CA LEU A 43 -1.96 0.98 2.22
C LEU A 43 -3.24 1.57 2.83
N LEU A 44 -4.33 0.78 2.86
CA LEU A 44 -5.58 1.11 3.53
C LEU A 44 -5.44 1.24 5.04
N TRP A 45 -4.71 0.35 5.71
CA TRP A 45 -4.47 0.46 7.15
C TRP A 45 -3.59 1.66 7.49
N ARG A 46 -2.58 1.94 6.66
CA ARG A 46 -1.75 3.15 6.76
C ARG A 46 -2.62 4.39 6.63
N TRP A 47 -3.56 4.41 5.67
CA TRP A 47 -4.52 5.51 5.48
C TRP A 47 -5.45 5.68 6.68
N ASN A 48 -6.05 4.60 7.19
CA ASN A 48 -6.93 4.64 8.36
C ASN A 48 -6.21 5.10 9.65
N SER A 49 -4.90 4.88 9.74
CA SER A 49 -4.10 5.28 10.91
C SER A 49 -3.56 6.72 10.81
N MET A 50 -3.79 7.44 9.71
CA MET A 50 -3.35 8.83 9.57
C MET A 50 -4.25 9.76 10.39
N LYS A 51 -3.64 10.75 11.02
CA LYS A 51 -4.35 11.77 11.79
C LYS A 51 -5.02 12.78 10.84
N PRO A 52 -6.29 13.15 11.10
CA PRO A 52 -6.99 14.17 10.32
C PRO A 52 -6.47 15.58 10.63
N VAL A 53 -6.86 16.55 9.81
CA VAL A 53 -6.57 17.97 10.05
C VAL A 53 -7.20 18.41 11.37
N GLY A 54 -6.44 19.10 12.23
CA GLY A 54 -6.88 19.55 13.55
C GLY A 54 -6.59 18.59 14.70
N ALA A 55 -6.15 17.36 14.41
CA ALA A 55 -5.67 16.44 15.45
C ALA A 55 -4.24 16.81 15.91
N SER A 56 -3.92 16.46 17.16
CA SER A 56 -2.55 16.61 17.68
C SER A 56 -1.59 15.64 16.99
N CYS A 57 -0.46 16.16 16.52
CA CYS A 57 0.57 15.42 15.78
C CYS A 57 1.95 15.70 16.38
N ARG A 58 2.86 14.73 16.26
CA ARG A 58 4.28 14.85 16.65
C ARG A 58 5.21 14.84 15.44
N ASP A 59 4.78 14.27 14.33
CA ASP A 59 5.56 14.12 13.11
C ASP A 59 4.67 14.41 11.88
N HIS A 60 5.27 14.97 10.83
CA HIS A 60 4.65 15.22 9.53
C HIS A 60 4.04 13.95 8.94
N LEU A 61 4.70 12.80 9.11
CA LEU A 61 4.27 11.51 8.57
C LEU A 61 3.06 10.89 9.29
N GLU A 62 2.60 11.49 10.40
CA GLU A 62 1.36 11.09 11.06
C GLU A 62 0.13 11.67 10.37
N CYS A 63 0.26 12.82 9.71
CA CYS A 63 -0.85 13.53 9.08
C CYS A 63 -0.99 13.13 7.62
N GLY A 64 -2.23 12.97 7.13
CA GLY A 64 -2.51 12.75 5.70
C GLY A 64 -2.00 13.88 4.79
N THR A 65 -1.92 15.10 5.34
CA THR A 65 -1.40 16.30 4.67
C THR A 65 0.14 16.36 4.62
N LYS A 66 0.84 15.42 5.27
CA LYS A 66 2.29 15.46 5.50
C LYS A 66 2.77 16.75 6.21
N TYR A 67 1.89 17.39 6.95
CA TYR A 67 2.18 18.64 7.65
C TYR A 67 1.71 18.57 9.09
N CYS A 68 2.65 18.81 10.01
CA CYS A 68 2.36 18.94 11.43
C CYS A 68 2.88 20.29 11.93
N ARG A 69 1.99 21.11 12.51
CA ARG A 69 2.31 22.48 12.94
C ARG A 69 3.36 22.53 14.06
N TYR A 70 3.38 21.51 14.91
CA TYR A 70 4.22 21.45 16.11
C TYR A 70 5.35 20.42 15.99
N ALA A 71 5.61 19.89 14.79
CA ALA A 71 6.72 18.97 14.61
C ALA A 71 8.05 19.73 14.75
N PRO A 72 9.03 19.18 15.49
CA PRO A 72 10.35 19.78 15.58
C PRO A 72 11.03 19.81 14.20
N LEU A 73 11.74 20.89 13.90
CA LEU A 73 12.39 21.22 12.61
C LEU A 73 13.50 20.24 12.15
N GLY A 74 13.59 19.03 12.71
CA GLY A 74 14.67 18.06 12.48
C GLY A 74 14.30 16.78 11.73
N ASN A 75 13.03 16.57 11.34
CA ASN A 75 12.57 15.31 10.76
C ASN A 75 12.19 15.41 9.27
N SER A 76 12.77 16.36 8.55
CA SER A 76 12.64 16.43 7.08
C SER A 76 13.75 15.63 6.42
N ALA A 77 13.57 14.31 6.38
CA ALA A 77 14.25 13.43 5.43
C ALA A 77 13.25 13.00 4.35
#